data_AF-A0A526Z3B1-F1
#
_entry.id   AF-A0A526Z3B1-F1
#
_cell.length_a   1.000
_cell.length_b   1.000
_cell.length_c   1.000
_cell.angle_alpha   90.00
_cell.angle_beta   90.00
_cell.angle_gamma   90.00
#
_symmetry.space_group_name_H-M   'P 1'
#
loop_
_entity.id
_entity.type
_entity.pdbx_description
1 polymer ?
#
loop_
_entity_poly.entity_id
_entity_poly.type
_entity_poly.pdbx_seq_one_letter_code
_entity_poly.pdbx_strand_id
1 'polypeptide(L)' 'ALLEQLKPGGRLVMPVGPEQGQLLTVIDKDSVGQLKTRKIIPVRFSRLETV' A
#
# COMPACT_ATOMS: atom_id res chain seq x y z
N ALA A 1 -7.11 -2.71 9.39
CA ALA A 1 -7.19 -4.04 8.77
C ALA A 1 -5.90 -4.45 8.02
N LEU A 2 -5.64 -4.05 6.76
CA LEU A 2 -4.49 -4.58 5.99
C LEU A 2 -3.11 -4.29 6.62
N LEU A 3 -2.93 -3.10 7.20
CA LEU A 3 -1.66 -2.70 7.84
C LEU A 3 -1.37 -3.50 9.11
N GLU A 4 -2.40 -3.95 9.83
CA GLU A 4 -2.25 -4.79 11.02
C GLU A 4 -1.77 -6.20 10.66
N GLN A 5 -2.15 -6.71 9.48
CA GLN A 5 -1.73 -8.03 8.99
C GLN A 5 -0.27 -8.07 8.51
N LEU A 6 0.36 -6.91 8.31
CA LEU A 6 1.74 -6.83 7.88
C LEU A 6 2.68 -7.25 9.02
N LYS A 7 3.52 -8.27 8.80
CA LYS A 7 4.54 -8.69 9.76
C LYS A 7 5.64 -7.61 9.92
N PRO A 8 6.37 -7.56 11.05
CA PRO A 8 7.59 -6.74 11.16
C PRO A 8 8.57 -7.07 10.03
N GLY A 9 9.14 -6.04 9.40
CA GLY A 9 9.96 -6.16 8.18
C GLY A 9 9.15 -6.35 6.88
N GLY A 10 7.82 -6.43 6.95
CA GLY A 10 6.95 -6.61 5.79
C GLY A 10 6.79 -5.34 4.95
N ARG A 11 6.44 -5.53 3.68
CA ARG A 11 6.11 -4.46 2.73
C ARG A 11 4.73 -4.67 2.13
N LEU A 12 3.91 -3.62 2.11
CA LEU A 12 2.67 -3.54 1.35
C LEU A 12 2.85 -2.56 0.19
N VAL A 13 2.46 -2.97 -1.01
CA VAL A 13 2.47 -2.12 -2.20
C VAL A 13 1.07 -2.11 -2.79
N MET A 14 0.44 -0.93 -2.90
CA MET A 14 -0.93 -0.84 -3.40
C MET A 14 -1.23 0.53 -4.03
N PRO A 15 -2.19 0.61 -4.97
CA PRO A 15 -2.71 1.90 -5.43
C PRO A 15 -3.50 2.58 -4.30
N VAL A 16 -3.20 3.84 -4.03
CA VAL A 16 -3.91 4.65 -3.02
C VAL A 16 -4.32 5.98 -3.64
N GLY A 17 -5.58 6.38 -3.43
CA GLY A 17 -6.15 7.62 -3.96
C GLY A 17 -7.45 7.39 -4.74
N PRO A 18 -8.09 8.47 -5.21
CA PRO A 18 -9.30 8.39 -6.02
C PRO A 18 -9.02 7.72 -7.37
N GLU A 19 -10.03 7.11 -8.01
CA GLU A 19 -9.88 6.35 -9.28
C GLU A 19 -9.16 7.15 -10.38
N GLN A 20 -9.38 8.48 -10.44
CA GLN A 20 -8.78 9.35 -11.46
C GLN A 20 -7.34 9.82 -11.14
N GLY A 21 -6.79 9.46 -9.98
CA GLY A 21 -5.50 9.98 -9.50
C GLY A 21 -4.81 9.08 -8.48
N GLN A 22 -4.86 7.76 -8.68
CA GLN A 22 -4.21 6.81 -7.78
C GLN A 22 -2.68 6.93 -7.89
N LEU A 23 -1.99 6.77 -6.76
CA LEU A 23 -0.54 6.67 -6.68
C LEU A 23 -0.14 5.29 -6.18
N LEU A 24 0.86 4.68 -6.82
CA LEU A 24 1.51 3.48 -6.30
C LEU A 24 2.20 3.87 -5.00
N THR A 25 1.71 3.32 -3.90
CA THR A 25 2.19 3.63 -2.56
C THR A 25 2.86 2.40 -1.98
N VAL A 26 4.07 2.58 -1.45
CA VAL A 26 4.82 1.56 -0.74
C VAL A 26 4.76 1.88 0.75
N ILE A 27 4.33 0.90 1.54
CA ILE A 27 4.27 0.98 3.00
C ILE A 27 5.18 -0.11 3.54
N ASP A 28 6.24 0.30 4.22
CA ASP A 28 7.19 -0.58 4.89
C ASP A 28 6.87 -0.62 6.39
N LYS A 29 6.73 -1.80 6.98
CA LYS A 29 6.73 -1.98 8.43
C LYS A 29 8.12 -2.40 8.85
N ASP A 30 8.78 -1.62 9.69
CA ASP A 30 10.11 -1.99 10.19
C ASP A 30 10.04 -3.08 11.28
N SER A 31 11.19 -3.49 11.79
CA SER A 31 11.30 -4.55 12.79
C SER A 31 10.70 -4.19 14.15
N VAL A 32 10.53 -2.90 14.45
CA VAL A 32 9.90 -2.40 15.69
C VAL A 32 8.43 -2.05 15.48
N GLY A 33 7.88 -2.32 14.29
CA GLY A 33 6.47 -2.16 13.96
C GLY A 33 6.08 -0.77 13.45
N GLN A 34 7.02 0.15 13.25
CA GLN A 34 6.72 1.46 12.71
C GLN A 34 6.48 1.40 11.21
N LEU A 35 5.54 2.22 10.73
CA LEU A 35 5.16 2.28 9.33
C LEU A 35 5.84 3.47 8.63
N LYS A 36 6.46 3.22 7.48
CA LYS A 36 6.99 4.25 6.59
C LYS A 36 6.26 4.19 5.25
N THR A 37 5.65 5.29 4.85
CA THR A 37 4.83 5.39 3.64
C THR A 37 5.51 6.27 2.59
N ARG A 38 5.58 5.79 1.35
CA ARG A 38 6.16 6.52 0.20
C ARG A 38 5.23 6.44 -1.00
N LYS A 39 4.93 7.60 -1.59
CA LYS A 39 4.19 7.73 -2.84
C LYS A 39 5.19 7.71 -4.00
N ILE A 40 4.99 6.84 -4.98
CA ILE A 40 5.99 6.58 -6.03
C ILE A 40 5.59 7.24 -7.35
N ILE A 41 4.58 6.71 -8.04
CA ILE A 41 4.15 7.18 -9.36
C ILE A 41 2.63 7.10 -9.52
N PRO A 42 2.01 7.91 -10.40
CA PRO A 42 0.63 7.73 -10.82
C PRO A 42 0.43 6.36 -11.47
N VAL A 43 -0.67 5.70 -11.13
CA VAL A 43 -1.05 4.40 -11.69
C VAL A 43 -2.55 4.33 -11.92
N ARG A 44 -2.98 3.36 -12.73
CA ARG A 44 -4.39 3.03 -12.92
C ARG A 44 -4.53 1.52 -12.80
N PHE A 45 -5.18 1.07 -11.73
CA PHE A 45 -5.47 -0.34 -11.49
C PHE A 45 -6.95 -0.62 -11.82
N SER A 46 -7.27 -1.85 -12.21
CA SER A 46 -8.66 -2.31 -12.23
C SER A 46 -9.21 -2.36 -10.81
N ARG A 47 -10.53 -2.50 -10.68
CA ARG A 47 -11.14 -2.80 -9.37
C ARG A 47 -10.66 -4.16 -8.88
N LEU A 48 -10.47 -4.28 -7.56
CA LEU A 48 -10.23 -5.57 -6.94
C LEU A 48 -11.53 -6.38 -7.02
N GLU A 49 -11.51 -7.47 -7.78
CA GLU A 49 -12.64 -8.41 -7.87
C GLU A 49 -12.54 -9.40 -6.71
N THR A 50 -13.61 -9.53 -5.92
CA THR A 50 -13.77 -10.59 -4.93
C THR A 50 -14.61 -11.69 -5.55
N VAL A 51 -14.03 -12.89 -5.71
CA VAL A 51 -14.77 -14.13 -6.05
C VAL A 51 -15.40 -14.70 -4.78
#